data_AF-T5A4P9-F1
#
_entry.id   AF-T5A4P9-F1
#
_cell.length_a   1.000
_cell.length_b   1.000
_cell.length_c   1.000
_cell.angle_alpha   90.00
_cell.angle_beta   90.00
_cell.angle_gamma   90.00
#
_symmetry.space_group_name_H-M   'P 1'
#
loop_
_entity.id
_entity.type
_entity.pdbx_description
1 polymer ?
#
loop_
_entity_poly.entity_id
_entity_poly.type
_entity_poly.pdbx_seq_one_letter_code
_entity_poly.pdbx_strand_id
1 'polypeptide(L)'
;MLAIFLGGLSLHVSQALLAHMFEIDMSWGATSKEAEFSNFFIEVPKVLKKFKFSMLFALVFIIGMIVLAVAPFVPHDWRITDFVAILPMATVAASHFLLPLALNPALMTFSW
;
A
#
# COMPACT_ATOMS: atom_id res chain seq x y z
N MET A 1 -10.71 -9.28 -0.18
CA MET A 1 -9.38 -9.50 0.42
C MET A 1 -8.34 -9.99 -0.57
N LEU A 2 -8.57 -11.08 -1.31
CA LEU A 2 -7.56 -11.64 -2.23
C LEU A 2 -7.02 -10.63 -3.25
N ALA A 3 -7.89 -9.81 -3.85
CA ALA A 3 -7.47 -8.78 -4.81
C ALA A 3 -6.54 -7.72 -4.19
N ILE A 4 -6.83 -7.27 -2.97
CA ILE A 4 -6.01 -6.31 -2.23
C ILE A 4 -4.67 -6.94 -1.85
N PHE A 5 -4.70 -8.20 -1.40
CA PHE A 5 -3.50 -8.95 -1.08
C PHE A 5 -2.59 -9.08 -2.31
N LEU A 6 -3.07 -9.71 -3.38
CA LEU A 6 -2.28 -9.91 -4.60
C LEU A 6 -1.85 -8.59 -5.24
N GLY A 7 -2.73 -7.59 -5.25
CA GLY A 7 -2.43 -6.26 -5.81
C GLY A 7 -1.41 -5.46 -4.99
N GLY A 8 -1.31 -5.69 -3.67
CA GLY A 8 -0.39 -4.99 -2.78
C GLY A 8 0.93 -5.72 -2.52
N LEU A 9 1.15 -6.91 -3.08
CA LEU A 9 2.40 -7.67 -2.89
C LEU A 9 3.58 -7.13 -3.73
N SER A 10 3.31 -6.43 -4.83
CA SER A 10 4.35 -6.13 -5.82
C SER A 10 5.47 -5.25 -5.29
N LEU A 11 5.21 -4.27 -4.42
CA LEU A 11 6.26 -3.48 -3.77
C LEU A 11 7.16 -4.32 -2.88
N HIS A 12 6.59 -5.25 -2.11
CA HIS A 12 7.34 -6.12 -1.21
C HIS A 12 8.21 -7.13 -1.98
N VAL A 13 7.67 -7.68 -3.07
CA VAL A 13 8.42 -8.57 -3.98
C VAL A 13 9.55 -7.79 -4.68
N SER A 14 9.29 -6.57 -5.12
CA SER A 14 10.31 -5.70 -5.72
C SER A 14 11.43 -5.39 -4.73
N GLN A 15 11.10 -5.12 -3.46
CA GLN A 15 12.09 -4.94 -2.40
C GLN A 15 12.96 -6.19 -2.22
N ALA A 16 12.36 -7.38 -2.22
CA ALA A 16 13.10 -8.64 -2.11
C ALA A 16 14.06 -8.87 -3.28
N LEU A 17 13.61 -8.57 -4.51
CA LEU A 17 14.44 -8.65 -5.71
C LEU A 17 15.62 -7.66 -5.66
N LEU A 18 15.36 -6.41 -5.29
CA LEU A 18 16.41 -5.39 -5.16
C LEU A 18 17.41 -5.75 -4.05
N ALA A 19 16.93 -6.26 -2.90
CA ALA A 19 17.81 -6.71 -1.83
C ALA A 19 18.74 -7.84 -2.31
N HIS A 20 18.20 -8.78 -3.09
CA HIS A 20 19.01 -9.84 -3.69
C HIS A 20 20.04 -9.30 -4.70
N MET A 21 19.64 -8.36 -5.57
CA MET A 21 20.54 -7.75 -6.58
C MET A 21 21.72 -6.97 -5.97
N PHE A 22 21.52 -6.37 -4.80
CA PHE A 22 22.53 -5.56 -4.12
C PHE A 22 23.20 -6.28 -2.94
N GLU A 23 23.02 -7.59 -2.81
CA GLU A 23 23.58 -8.40 -1.72
C GLU A 23 23.24 -7.84 -0.33
N ILE A 24 22.04 -7.29 -0.17
CA ILE A 24 21.54 -6.79 1.12
C ILE A 24 20.96 -7.97 1.90
N ASP A 25 21.54 -8.26 3.06
CA ASP A 25 21.04 -9.29 3.97
C ASP A 25 19.61 -8.98 4.42
N MET A 26 18.65 -9.78 3.93
CA MET A 26 17.25 -9.70 4.29
C MET A 26 16.82 -10.96 5.02
N SER A 27 16.35 -10.80 6.26
CA SER A 27 15.78 -11.89 7.05
C SER A 27 14.26 -11.99 6.85
N TRP A 28 13.76 -13.20 6.64
CA TRP A 28 12.31 -13.48 6.61
C TRP A 28 11.82 -13.74 8.04
N GLY A 29 10.96 -12.86 8.55
CA GLY A 29 10.33 -13.07 9.85
C GLY A 29 9.30 -14.19 9.80
N ALA A 30 9.34 -15.11 10.77
CA ALA A 30 8.27 -16.10 10.95
C ALA A 30 7.01 -15.42 11.52
N THR A 31 5.83 -15.85 11.06
CA THR A 31 4.56 -15.36 11.60
C THR A 31 4.46 -15.69 13.10
N SER A 32 4.30 -14.66 13.94
CA SER A 32 4.06 -14.86 15.37
C SER A 32 2.76 -15.65 15.57
N LYS A 33 2.83 -16.75 16.33
CA LYS A 33 1.67 -17.58 16.66
C LYS A 33 0.88 -17.04 17.87
N GLU A 34 1.47 -16.13 18.64
CA GLU A 34 0.84 -15.46 19.78
C GLU A 34 0.14 -14.21 19.27
N ALA A 35 -1.19 -14.23 19.23
CA ALA A 35 -1.99 -13.03 19.00
C ALA A 35 -2.10 -12.28 20.33
N GLU A 36 -1.28 -11.24 20.49
CA GLU A 36 -1.46 -10.30 21.61
C GLU A 36 -2.85 -9.67 21.51
N PHE A 37 -3.60 -9.62 22.63
CA PHE A 37 -4.85 -8.86 22.70
C PHE A 37 -4.55 -7.39 22.38
N SER A 38 -4.96 -6.94 21.20
CA SER A 38 -4.79 -5.57 20.70
C SER A 38 -6.16 -5.02 20.32
N ASN A 39 -6.45 -3.78 20.73
CA ASN A 39 -7.70 -3.09 20.40
C ASN A 39 -7.51 -2.20 19.18
N PHE A 40 -8.62 -1.81 18.55
CA PHE A 40 -8.63 -1.01 17.31
C PHE A 40 -7.69 0.22 17.39
N PHE A 41 -7.77 0.98 18.49
CA PHE A 41 -7.00 2.21 18.67
C PHE A 41 -5.50 1.99 18.93
N ILE A 42 -5.10 0.83 19.43
CA ILE A 42 -3.69 0.47 19.63
C ILE A 42 -3.09 0.02 18.29
N GLU A 43 -3.86 -0.72 17.51
CA GLU A 43 -3.38 -1.33 16.28
C GLU A 43 -3.23 -0.31 15.13
N VAL A 44 -4.13 0.68 15.01
CA VAL A 44 -4.04 1.73 13.97
C VAL A 44 -2.66 2.43 13.96
N PRO A 45 -2.18 3.05 15.06
CA PRO A 45 -0.89 3.74 15.04
C PRO A 45 0.29 2.77 14.85
N LYS A 46 0.17 1.51 15.30
CA LYS A 46 1.19 0.46 15.09
C LYS A 46 1.31 0.13 13.61
N VAL A 47 0.18 -0.07 12.93
CA VAL A 47 0.09 -0.34 11.49
C VAL A 47 0.64 0.84 10.69
N LEU A 48 0.19 2.07 10.98
CA LEU A 48 0.66 3.27 10.29
C LEU A 48 2.17 3.44 10.41
N LYS A 49 2.76 3.22 11.60
CA LYS A 49 4.21 3.31 11.80
C LYS A 49 4.97 2.21 11.05
N LYS A 50 4.45 0.99 11.05
CA LYS A 50 5.11 -0.17 10.41
C LYS A 50 5.07 -0.09 8.89
N PHE A 51 3.94 0.34 8.31
CA PHE A 51 3.71 0.38 6.86
C PHE A 51 3.80 1.78 6.25
N LYS A 52 4.34 2.77 7.00
CA LYS A 52 4.45 4.17 6.57
C LYS A 52 5.00 4.34 5.16
N PHE A 53 6.01 3.57 4.77
CA PHE A 53 6.65 3.70 3.46
C PHE A 53 5.75 3.22 2.32
N SER A 54 5.11 2.05 2.47
CA SER A 54 4.18 1.53 1.46
C SER A 54 2.95 2.44 1.32
N MET A 55 2.40 2.90 2.43
CA MET A 55 1.25 3.81 2.43
C MET A 55 1.60 5.19 1.85
N LEU A 56 2.76 5.76 2.20
CA LEU A 56 3.23 7.02 1.64
C LEU A 56 3.46 6.90 0.14
N PHE A 57 4.10 5.81 -0.30
CA PHE A 57 4.31 5.54 -1.72
C PHE A 57 2.98 5.49 -2.48
N ALA A 58 2.01 4.71 -2.01
CA ALA A 58 0.68 4.65 -2.59
C ALA A 58 0.00 6.03 -2.64
N LEU A 59 0.10 6.81 -1.56
CA LEU A 59 -0.49 8.14 -1.46
C LEU A 59 0.13 9.13 -2.45
N VAL A 60 1.46 9.08 -2.66
CA VAL A 60 2.15 9.88 -3.68
C VAL A 60 1.62 9.57 -5.08
N PHE A 61 1.41 8.29 -5.41
CA PHE A 61 0.85 7.91 -6.71
C PHE A 61 -0.61 8.33 -6.87
N ILE A 62 -1.43 8.22 -5.82
CA ILE A 62 -2.83 8.68 -5.84
C ILE A 62 -2.88 10.18 -6.08
N ILE A 63 -2.10 10.97 -5.33
CA ILE A 63 -2.03 12.42 -5.51
C ILE A 63 -1.49 12.76 -6.90
N GLY A 64 -0.44 12.08 -7.35
CA GLY A 64 0.13 12.27 -8.69
C GLY A 64 -0.90 12.07 -9.79
N MET A 65 -1.74 11.02 -9.69
CA MET A 65 -2.82 10.79 -10.65
C MET A 65 -3.85 11.92 -10.63
N ILE A 66 -4.27 12.37 -9.44
CA ILE A 66 -5.24 13.48 -9.30
C ILE A 66 -4.68 14.77 -9.92
N VAL A 67 -3.41 15.08 -9.65
CA VAL A 67 -2.73 16.25 -10.20
C VAL A 67 -2.66 16.17 -11.72
N LEU A 68 -2.22 15.04 -12.28
CA LEU A 68 -2.13 14.88 -13.73
C LEU A 68 -3.50 14.90 -14.43
N ALA A 69 -4.57 14.48 -13.74
CA ALA A 69 -5.91 14.50 -14.31
C ALA A 69 -6.56 15.90 -14.31
N VAL A 70 -6.38 16.69 -13.23
CA VAL A 70 -7.20 17.88 -12.97
C VAL A 70 -6.40 19.19 -12.91
N ALA A 71 -5.09 19.16 -12.66
CA ALA A 71 -4.37 20.39 -12.38
C ALA A 71 -4.28 21.32 -13.62
N PRO A 72 -4.54 22.63 -13.45
CA PRO A 72 -4.64 23.56 -14.57
C PRO A 72 -3.29 23.79 -15.28
N PHE A 73 -2.18 23.56 -14.57
CA PHE A 73 -0.82 23.72 -15.10
C PHE A 73 -0.29 22.51 -15.88
N VAL A 74 -1.03 21.39 -15.92
CA VAL A 74 -0.61 20.20 -16.68
C VAL A 74 -1.00 20.39 -18.15
N PRO A 75 -0.03 20.31 -19.10
CA PRO A 75 -0.29 20.39 -20.53
C PRO A 75 -1.33 19.36 -20.96
N HIS A 76 -2.17 19.70 -21.95
CA HIS A 76 -3.28 18.82 -22.34
C HIS A 76 -2.81 17.42 -22.74
N ASP A 77 -1.68 17.33 -23.44
CA ASP A 77 -1.10 16.07 -23.91
C ASP A 77 -0.60 15.15 -22.78
N TRP A 78 -0.40 15.69 -21.56
CA TRP A 78 0.07 14.95 -20.39
C TRP A 78 -1.06 14.60 -19.42
N ARG A 79 -2.29 15.03 -19.72
CA ARG A 79 -3.44 14.76 -18.86
C ARG A 79 -3.92 13.33 -19.01
N ILE A 80 -4.05 12.66 -17.88
CA ILE A 80 -4.61 11.30 -17.82
C ILE A 80 -6.10 11.37 -17.54
N THR A 81 -6.92 11.54 -18.59
CA THR A 81 -8.39 11.55 -18.47
C THR A 81 -9.03 10.22 -18.84
N ASP A 82 -8.30 9.36 -19.54
CA ASP A 82 -8.82 8.08 -20.01
C ASP A 82 -8.90 7.05 -18.87
N PHE A 83 -10.07 6.43 -18.76
CA PHE A 83 -10.33 5.40 -17.77
C PHE A 83 -9.35 4.23 -17.86
N VAL A 84 -8.96 3.84 -19.08
CA VAL A 84 -8.03 2.73 -19.33
C VAL A 84 -6.65 3.01 -18.74
N ALA A 85 -6.23 4.27 -18.69
CA ALA A 85 -4.97 4.67 -18.07
C ALA A 85 -5.07 4.76 -16.54
N ILE A 86 -6.21 5.27 -16.03
CA ILE A 86 -6.41 5.51 -14.60
C ILE A 86 -6.65 4.19 -13.84
N LEU A 87 -7.52 3.31 -14.34
CA LEU A 87 -7.99 2.12 -13.63
C LEU A 87 -6.86 1.20 -13.12
N PRO A 88 -5.88 0.78 -13.95
CA PRO A 88 -4.82 -0.13 -13.47
C PRO A 88 -3.94 0.52 -12.39
N MET A 89 -3.59 1.80 -12.55
CA MET A 89 -2.78 2.50 -11.55
C MET A 89 -3.54 2.75 -10.25
N ALA A 90 -4.83 3.10 -10.35
CA ALA A 90 -5.70 3.29 -9.19
C ALA A 90 -5.87 1.99 -8.40
N THR A 91 -6.08 0.87 -9.07
CA THR A 91 -6.25 -0.43 -8.38
C THR A 91 -4.99 -0.87 -7.67
N VAL A 92 -3.81 -0.71 -8.27
CA VAL A 92 -2.52 -1.04 -7.63
C VAL A 92 -2.23 -0.10 -6.46
N ALA A 93 -2.39 1.21 -6.62
CA ALA A 93 -2.13 2.18 -5.55
C ALA A 93 -3.10 2.00 -4.38
N ALA A 94 -4.39 1.81 -4.65
CA ALA A 94 -5.39 1.52 -3.62
C ALA A 94 -5.09 0.21 -2.90
N SER A 95 -4.65 -0.83 -3.62
CA SER A 95 -4.30 -2.11 -3.00
C SER A 95 -3.13 -1.98 -2.03
N HIS A 96 -2.06 -1.25 -2.39
CA HIS A 96 -0.93 -0.99 -1.48
C HIS A 96 -1.33 -0.16 -0.26
N PHE A 97 -2.20 0.82 -0.44
CA PHE A 97 -2.70 1.64 0.66
C PHE A 97 -3.59 0.83 1.63
N LEU A 98 -4.47 -0.02 1.07
CA LEU A 98 -5.44 -0.79 1.85
C LEU A 98 -4.86 -2.06 2.45
N LEU A 99 -3.79 -2.63 1.88
CA LEU A 99 -3.18 -3.88 2.36
C LEU A 99 -2.94 -3.91 3.88
N PRO A 100 -2.29 -2.90 4.51
CA PRO A 100 -2.05 -2.93 5.94
C PRO A 100 -3.31 -2.70 6.81
N LEU A 101 -4.36 -2.09 6.24
CA LEU A 101 -5.59 -1.74 6.96
C LEU A 101 -6.63 -2.86 6.87
N ALA A 102 -6.91 -3.32 5.65
CA ALA A 102 -7.98 -4.27 5.34
C ALA A 102 -7.60 -5.73 5.61
N LEU A 103 -6.32 -6.03 5.88
CA LEU A 103 -5.88 -7.38 6.22
C LEU A 103 -5.55 -7.54 7.71
N ASN A 104 -5.65 -6.48 8.52
CA ASN A 104 -5.41 -6.58 9.96
C ASN A 104 -6.71 -6.97 10.70
N PRO A 105 -6.81 -8.16 11.31
CA PRO A 105 -8.04 -8.61 11.97
C PRO A 105 -8.51 -7.70 13.09
N ALA A 106 -7.60 -7.16 13.90
CA ALA A 106 -7.94 -6.27 15.01
C ALA A 106 -8.51 -4.92 14.52
N LEU A 107 -8.19 -4.51 13.29
CA LEU A 107 -8.81 -3.35 12.66
C LEU A 107 -10.20 -3.66 12.08
N MET A 108 -10.45 -4.91 11.69
CA MET A 108 -11.71 -5.32 11.08
C MET A 108 -12.79 -5.68 12.09
N THR A 109 -12.41 -6.13 13.29
CA THR A 109 -13.35 -6.51 14.35
C THR A 109 -13.86 -5.31 15.15
N PHE A 110 -13.26 -4.12 15.00
CA PHE A 110 -13.62 -2.90 15.74
C PHE A 110 -13.82 -3.13 17.25
N SER A 111 -13.01 -4.00 17.84
CA SER A 111 -13.05 -4.31 19.28
C SER A 111 -12.40 -3.18 20.09
N TRP A 112 -13.06 -2.80 21.19
CA TRP A 112 -12.68 -1.70 22.08
C TRP A 112 -11.94 -2.17 23.33
#